data_AF-A0A2W5SFX1-F1
#
_entry.id   AF-A0A2W5SFX1-F1
#
_cell.length_a   1.000
_cell.length_b   1.000
_cell.length_c   1.000
_cell.angle_alpha   90.00
_cell.angle_beta   90.00
_cell.angle_gamma   90.00
#
_symmetry.space_group_name_H-M   'P 1'
#
loop_
_entity.id
_entity.type
_entity.pdbx_description
1 polymer ?
#
loop_
_entity_poly.entity_id
_entity_poly.type
_entity_poly.pdbx_seq_one_letter_code
_entity_poly.pdbx_strand_id
1 'polypeptide(L)'
;MKKLLMLLVPCLVFVAAVLWWKRDDPGMPADATRTASDTIDTTSPALASLQATPQAQAHRERQRFEADAKDFFARASSLRAVERSERADALTRQIDRYEADGGLSAGEAVLLRTALVKATIDDPARQAEEVAALADRYRAHADQRMAAFAAQQANDPRFQSYKAREAQVVAEVMASTTIPAGLTRDQYLRQRLQEERERAYAP
;
A
#
# COMPACT_ATOMS: atom_id res chain seq x y z
N MET A 1 -16.88 19.18 33.10
CA MET A 1 -15.69 19.94 32.66
C MET A 1 -14.47 19.17 33.17
N LYS A 2 -13.81 18.39 32.30
CA LYS A 2 -12.61 18.80 31.56
C LYS A 2 -11.37 18.73 32.47
N LYS A 3 -10.59 17.63 32.38
CA LYS A 3 -9.18 17.62 31.94
C LYS A 3 -8.42 16.35 32.36
N LEU A 4 -7.70 15.82 31.36
CA LEU A 4 -6.35 15.23 31.42
C LEU A 4 -6.08 14.11 32.44
N LEU A 5 -5.72 12.91 31.95
CA LEU A 5 -4.33 12.41 32.02
C LEU A 5 -4.29 10.97 31.45
N MET A 6 -3.94 10.84 30.17
CA MET A 6 -3.53 9.56 29.57
C MET A 6 -2.55 9.90 28.45
N LEU A 7 -1.27 9.97 28.78
CA LEU A 7 -0.15 10.00 27.84
C LEU A 7 1.13 9.77 28.63
N LEU A 8 1.62 8.52 28.60
CA LEU A 8 3.04 8.18 28.78
C LEU A 8 3.22 6.68 28.52
N VAL A 9 3.47 6.31 27.26
CA VAL A 9 4.29 5.14 26.94
C VAL A 9 5.28 5.59 25.87
N PRO A 10 6.60 5.59 26.16
CA PRO A 10 7.60 6.18 25.28
C PRO A 10 8.06 5.23 24.17
N CYS A 11 8.64 5.87 23.16
CA CYS A 11 9.53 5.34 22.13
C CYS A 11 10.51 4.25 22.58
N LEU A 12 10.90 3.43 21.58
CA LEU A 12 12.01 2.44 21.48
C LEU A 12 11.43 1.05 21.24
N VAL A 13 11.69 0.34 20.13
CA VAL A 13 12.99 0.16 19.47
C VAL A 13 12.80 -0.02 17.97
N PHE A 14 13.39 0.90 17.19
CA PHE A 14 13.68 0.75 15.77
C PHE A 14 15.16 0.39 15.65
N VAL A 15 15.54 -0.88 15.84
CA VAL A 15 16.88 -1.40 15.48
C VAL A 15 16.78 -2.89 15.17
N ALA A 16 16.70 -3.24 13.89
CA ALA A 16 17.25 -4.49 13.35
C ALA A 16 17.34 -4.37 11.82
N ALA A 17 18.03 -3.32 11.35
CA ALA A 17 18.69 -3.40 10.06
C ALA A 17 20.03 -4.12 10.27
N VAL A 18 20.47 -4.84 9.24
CA VAL A 18 21.85 -5.32 9.05
C VAL A 18 22.26 -6.49 9.94
N LEU A 19 21.90 -7.73 9.54
CA LEU A 19 22.69 -8.93 9.90
C LEU A 19 22.37 -10.16 9.03
N TRP A 20 22.00 -9.95 7.76
CA TRP A 20 21.83 -11.04 6.77
C TRP A 20 22.68 -10.82 5.52
N TRP A 21 23.90 -10.29 5.70
CA TRP A 21 24.87 -10.15 4.62
C TRP A 21 26.31 -10.38 5.10
N LYS A 22 26.54 -11.46 5.84
CA LYS A 22 27.89 -12.02 5.95
C LYS A 22 27.83 -13.49 6.38
N ARG A 23 27.85 -14.39 5.40
CA ARG A 23 28.31 -15.75 5.61
C ARG A 23 29.33 -16.04 4.50
N ASP A 24 30.59 -15.91 4.88
CA ASP A 24 31.71 -16.46 4.12
C ASP A 24 31.70 -17.98 4.37
N ASP A 25 31.54 -18.78 3.31
CA ASP A 25 31.64 -20.23 3.34
C ASP A 25 33.10 -20.68 3.30
N PRO A 26 33.57 -21.56 4.21
CA PRO A 26 34.82 -22.28 4.04
C PRO A 26 34.58 -23.56 3.23
N GLY A 27 35.11 -23.56 2.00
CA GLY A 27 35.70 -24.70 1.28
C GLY A 27 34.97 -26.03 1.24
N MET A 28 34.47 -26.40 0.04
CA MET A 28 34.38 -27.78 -0.44
C MET A 28 34.61 -27.79 -1.98
N PRO A 29 35.10 -28.91 -2.53
CA PRO A 29 36.02 -28.92 -3.67
C PRO A 29 35.34 -28.80 -5.03
N ALA A 30 36.16 -28.36 -5.98
CA ALA A 30 35.88 -28.38 -7.41
C ALA A 30 35.52 -29.79 -7.87
N ASP A 31 34.32 -29.96 -8.43
CA ASP A 31 34.07 -31.03 -9.38
C ASP A 31 33.39 -30.48 -10.63
N ALA A 32 33.87 -30.98 -11.75
CA ALA A 32 33.71 -30.40 -13.06
C ALA A 32 32.32 -30.71 -13.62
N THR A 33 31.51 -29.67 -13.79
CA THR A 33 30.58 -29.62 -14.93
C THR A 33 30.37 -28.16 -15.31
N ARG A 34 31.26 -27.67 -16.16
CA ARG A 34 31.08 -26.40 -16.87
C ARG A 34 29.97 -26.61 -17.89
N THR A 35 28.72 -26.62 -17.46
CA THR A 35 27.59 -26.41 -18.36
C THR A 35 27.77 -25.02 -18.93
N ALA A 36 27.83 -24.96 -20.25
CA ALA A 36 28.06 -23.76 -21.03
C ALA A 36 27.25 -22.59 -20.46
N SER A 37 27.92 -21.46 -20.28
CA SER A 37 27.27 -20.17 -20.07
C SER A 37 26.23 -20.00 -21.17
N ASP A 38 24.96 -20.18 -20.81
CA ASP A 38 23.83 -19.72 -21.58
C ASP A 38 23.84 -18.19 -21.43
N THR A 39 24.77 -17.54 -22.15
CA THR A 39 24.65 -16.12 -22.44
C THR A 39 23.33 -15.98 -23.18
N ILE A 40 22.29 -15.61 -22.45
CA ILE A 40 21.03 -15.15 -23.02
C ILE A 40 21.44 -14.06 -24.02
N ASP A 41 21.38 -14.39 -25.30
CA ASP A 41 21.68 -13.47 -26.37
C ASP A 41 20.57 -12.42 -26.35
N THR A 42 20.79 -11.33 -25.62
CA THR A 42 19.85 -10.22 -25.42
C THR A 42 19.42 -9.56 -26.73
N THR A 43 20.03 -9.96 -27.85
CA THR A 43 19.79 -9.51 -29.21
C THR A 43 18.85 -10.44 -30.01
N SER A 44 18.36 -11.52 -29.41
CA SER A 44 17.43 -12.43 -30.09
C SER A 44 16.08 -11.74 -30.40
N PRO A 45 15.53 -11.90 -31.62
CA PRO A 45 14.25 -11.29 -32.01
C PRO A 45 13.07 -11.71 -31.11
N ALA A 46 13.15 -12.89 -30.48
CA ALA A 46 12.16 -13.34 -29.50
C ALA A 46 12.19 -12.50 -28.20
N LEU A 47 13.39 -12.13 -27.71
CA LEU A 47 13.54 -11.25 -26.55
C LEU A 47 13.14 -9.81 -26.87
N ALA A 48 13.47 -9.32 -28.08
CA ALA A 48 13.02 -8.02 -28.54
C ALA A 48 11.48 -7.93 -28.58
N SER A 49 10.81 -9.00 -29.01
CA SER A 49 9.36 -9.10 -29.04
C SER A 49 8.75 -9.08 -27.63
N LEU A 50 9.36 -9.80 -26.67
CA LEU A 50 8.94 -9.78 -25.27
C LEU A 50 9.12 -8.40 -24.62
N GLN A 51 10.21 -7.70 -24.94
CA GLN A 51 10.46 -6.34 -24.44
C GLN A 51 9.49 -5.29 -25.01
N ALA A 52 8.91 -5.55 -26.19
CA ALA A 52 7.92 -4.68 -26.81
C ALA A 52 6.50 -4.84 -26.21
N THR A 53 6.28 -5.84 -25.35
CA THR A 53 4.98 -6.03 -24.70
C THR A 53 4.62 -4.85 -23.78
N PRO A 54 3.34 -4.49 -23.65
CA PRO A 54 2.90 -3.43 -22.72
C PRO A 54 3.35 -3.68 -21.28
N GLN A 55 3.36 -4.93 -20.84
CA GLN A 55 3.80 -5.32 -19.50
C GLN A 55 5.29 -5.05 -19.28
N ALA A 56 6.13 -5.38 -20.26
CA ALA A 56 7.57 -5.09 -20.19
C ALA A 56 7.87 -3.58 -20.25
N GLN A 57 7.06 -2.80 -20.98
CA GLN A 57 7.15 -1.35 -21.00
C GLN A 57 6.79 -0.76 -19.63
N ALA A 58 5.63 -1.14 -19.07
CA ALA A 58 5.17 -0.69 -17.76
C ALA A 58 6.18 -1.02 -16.65
N HIS A 59 6.79 -2.21 -16.69
CA HIS A 59 7.84 -2.60 -15.76
C HIS A 59 9.09 -1.71 -15.87
N ARG A 60 9.55 -1.42 -17.09
CA ARG A 60 10.71 -0.54 -17.31
C ARG A 60 10.43 0.90 -16.90
N GLU A 61 9.23 1.40 -17.17
CA GLU A 61 8.80 2.72 -16.69
C GLU A 61 8.80 2.77 -15.17
N ARG A 62 8.32 1.72 -14.51
CA ARG A 62 8.36 1.62 -13.04
C ARG A 62 9.77 1.65 -12.49
N GLN A 63 10.69 0.88 -13.09
CA GLN A 63 12.09 0.90 -12.70
C GLN A 63 12.73 2.28 -12.86
N ARG A 64 12.41 2.99 -13.96
CA ARG A 64 12.90 4.37 -14.19
C ARG A 64 12.36 5.33 -13.15
N PHE A 65 11.06 5.30 -12.88
CA PHE A 65 10.46 6.12 -11.83
C PHE A 65 11.13 5.92 -10.47
N GLU A 66 11.35 4.66 -10.07
CA GLU A 66 12.01 4.36 -8.80
C GLU A 66 13.47 4.83 -8.77
N ALA A 67 14.20 4.66 -9.87
CA ALA A 67 15.57 5.13 -10.00
C ALA A 67 15.64 6.66 -9.93
N ASP A 68 14.78 7.35 -10.68
CA ASP A 68 14.70 8.82 -10.73
C ASP A 68 14.31 9.40 -9.37
N ALA A 69 13.36 8.78 -8.67
CA ALA A 69 12.95 9.21 -7.33
C ALA A 69 14.09 9.05 -6.33
N LYS A 70 14.73 7.88 -6.29
CA LYS A 70 15.88 7.62 -5.40
C LYS A 70 17.02 8.60 -5.66
N ASP A 71 17.35 8.79 -6.93
CA ASP A 71 18.40 9.70 -7.38
C ASP A 71 18.10 11.16 -7.00
N PHE A 72 16.88 11.63 -7.25
CA PHE A 72 16.46 12.97 -6.90
C PHE A 72 16.58 13.20 -5.39
N PHE A 73 15.98 12.34 -4.56
CA PHE A 73 16.03 12.54 -3.11
C PHE A 73 17.43 12.44 -2.53
N ALA A 74 18.30 11.61 -3.11
CA ALA A 74 19.71 11.53 -2.72
C ALA A 74 20.49 12.80 -3.06
N ARG A 75 20.16 13.48 -4.17
CA ARG A 75 20.93 14.63 -4.68
C ARG A 75 20.28 15.98 -4.49
N ALA A 76 19.02 16.05 -4.06
CA ALA A 76 18.20 17.27 -4.09
C ALA A 76 18.89 18.49 -3.48
N SER A 77 19.55 18.34 -2.32
CA SER A 77 20.25 19.43 -1.62
C SER A 77 21.45 19.97 -2.40
N SER A 78 22.08 19.16 -3.25
CA SER A 78 23.22 19.55 -4.10
C SER A 78 22.80 20.16 -5.44
N LEU A 79 21.53 20.03 -5.83
CA LEU A 79 21.01 20.57 -7.08
C LEU A 79 20.81 22.09 -6.95
N ARG A 80 21.03 22.80 -8.07
CA ARG A 80 20.63 24.21 -8.21
C ARG A 80 19.10 24.31 -8.13
N ALA A 81 18.60 25.42 -7.58
CA ALA A 81 17.17 25.60 -7.32
C ALA A 81 16.26 25.33 -8.54
N VAL A 82 16.63 25.85 -9.73
CA VAL A 82 15.87 25.64 -10.97
C VAL A 82 15.81 24.15 -11.33
N GLU A 83 16.95 23.47 -11.36
CA GLU A 83 17.03 22.04 -11.67
C GLU A 83 16.30 21.17 -10.65
N ARG A 84 16.37 21.56 -9.37
CA ARG A 84 15.65 20.89 -8.29
C ARG A 84 14.13 21.00 -8.51
N SER A 85 13.64 22.18 -8.87
CA SER A 85 12.22 22.41 -9.16
C SER A 85 11.75 21.60 -10.36
N GLU A 86 12.48 21.65 -11.48
CA GLU A 86 12.11 20.93 -12.72
C GLU A 86 12.02 19.41 -12.50
N ARG A 87 12.98 18.84 -11.76
CA ARG A 87 12.97 17.41 -11.42
C ARG A 87 11.85 17.05 -10.45
N ALA A 88 11.57 17.91 -9.46
CA ALA A 88 10.46 17.70 -8.54
C ALA A 88 9.10 17.73 -9.26
N ASP A 89 8.93 18.63 -10.23
CA ASP A 89 7.71 18.70 -11.05
C ASP A 89 7.55 17.45 -11.93
N ALA A 90 8.66 16.95 -12.49
CA ALA A 90 8.66 15.71 -13.24
C ALA A 90 8.26 14.50 -12.38
N LEU A 91 8.78 14.41 -11.15
CA LEU A 91 8.40 13.37 -10.20
C LEU A 91 6.95 13.52 -9.74
N THR A 92 6.47 14.74 -9.53
CA THR A 92 5.06 14.99 -9.17
C THR A 92 4.12 14.43 -10.22
N ARG A 93 4.37 14.70 -11.51
CA ARG A 93 3.56 14.14 -12.61
C ARG A 93 3.61 12.61 -12.68
N GLN A 94 4.75 12.01 -12.35
CA GLN A 94 4.88 10.55 -12.31
C GLN A 94 4.10 9.96 -11.13
N ILE A 95 4.15 10.60 -9.95
CA ILE A 95 3.36 10.20 -8.78
C ILE A 95 1.86 10.30 -9.10
N ASP A 96 1.42 11.41 -9.70
CA ASP A 96 0.02 11.60 -10.10
C ASP A 96 -0.47 10.46 -11.00
N ARG A 97 0.34 10.09 -12.00
CA ARG A 97 0.03 8.99 -12.92
C ARG A 97 -0.06 7.65 -12.20
N TYR A 98 0.98 7.28 -11.44
CA TYR A 98 0.98 5.98 -10.77
C TYR A 98 -0.10 5.87 -9.69
N GLU A 99 -0.43 6.97 -9.02
CA GLU A 99 -1.54 6.98 -8.07
C GLU A 99 -2.89 6.80 -8.77
N ALA A 100 -3.13 7.50 -9.89
CA ALA A 100 -4.36 7.38 -10.66
C ALA A 100 -4.55 5.96 -11.24
N ASP A 101 -3.46 5.33 -11.69
CA ASP A 101 -3.47 3.99 -12.28
C ASP A 101 -3.45 2.86 -11.22
N GLY A 102 -3.45 3.20 -9.92
CA GLY A 102 -3.36 2.22 -8.83
C GLY A 102 -1.99 1.57 -8.66
N GLY A 103 -0.96 2.05 -9.36
CA GLY A 103 0.43 1.64 -9.20
C GLY A 103 1.10 2.20 -7.94
N LEU A 104 0.51 3.21 -7.29
CA LEU A 104 0.87 3.66 -5.95
C LEU A 104 -0.36 3.66 -5.05
N SER A 105 -0.20 3.15 -3.84
CA SER A 105 -1.20 3.36 -2.79
C SER A 105 -1.23 4.84 -2.37
N ALA A 106 -2.37 5.27 -1.84
CA ALA A 106 -2.52 6.62 -1.30
C ALA A 106 -1.47 6.94 -0.22
N GLY A 107 -1.08 5.95 0.61
CA GLY A 107 -0.05 6.11 1.62
C GLY A 107 1.34 6.36 1.04
N GLU A 108 1.73 5.59 0.01
CA GLU A 108 3.00 5.79 -0.70
C GLU A 108 3.06 7.14 -1.41
N ALA A 109 1.96 7.53 -2.07
CA ALA A 109 1.87 8.83 -2.73
C ALA A 109 2.04 9.99 -1.74
N VAL A 110 1.37 9.94 -0.58
CA VAL A 110 1.55 10.95 0.49
C VAL A 110 2.99 11.01 0.98
N LEU A 111 3.65 9.88 1.18
CA LEU A 111 5.05 9.83 1.62
C LEU A 111 5.99 10.49 0.60
N LEU A 112 5.83 10.15 -0.68
CA LEU A 112 6.65 10.71 -1.76
C LEU A 112 6.41 12.22 -1.93
N ARG A 113 5.16 12.67 -1.90
CA ARG A 113 4.82 14.10 -1.97
C ARG A 113 5.34 14.87 -0.76
N THR A 114 5.26 14.29 0.43
CA THR A 114 5.87 14.88 1.65
C THR A 114 7.38 15.01 1.50
N ALA A 115 8.05 13.99 0.95
CA ALA A 115 9.48 14.04 0.69
C ALA A 115 9.83 15.11 -0.36
N LEU A 116 9.01 15.27 -1.42
CA LEU A 116 9.17 16.34 -2.41
C LEU A 116 9.09 17.72 -1.77
N VAL A 117 8.07 17.97 -0.94
CA VAL A 117 7.93 19.25 -0.20
C VAL A 117 9.18 19.56 0.62
N LYS A 118 9.69 18.58 1.37
CA LYS A 118 10.92 18.74 2.16
C LYS A 118 12.17 18.95 1.32
N ALA A 119 12.19 18.40 0.11
CA ALA A 119 13.32 18.53 -0.79
C ALA A 119 13.32 19.88 -1.53
N THR A 120 12.16 20.49 -1.79
CA THR A 120 12.05 21.70 -2.63
C THR A 120 11.82 23.00 -1.87
N ILE A 121 11.27 22.95 -0.66
CA ILE A 121 10.98 24.13 0.15
C ILE A 121 12.01 24.22 1.26
N ASP A 122 12.72 25.34 1.37
CA ASP A 122 13.75 25.52 2.41
C ASP A 122 13.17 25.94 3.78
N ASP A 123 12.06 26.67 3.79
CA ASP A 123 11.42 27.18 5.01
C ASP A 123 10.61 26.07 5.73
N PRO A 124 10.97 25.68 6.97
CA PRO A 124 10.26 24.66 7.73
C PRO A 124 8.79 24.98 8.01
N ALA A 125 8.44 26.26 8.17
CA ALA A 125 7.05 26.66 8.41
C ALA A 125 6.19 26.39 7.17
N ARG A 126 6.69 26.82 6.00
CA ARG A 126 6.08 26.52 4.69
C ARG A 126 5.99 25.03 4.41
N GLN A 127 7.03 24.25 4.75
CA GLN A 127 6.98 22.79 4.62
C GLN A 127 5.82 22.20 5.45
N ALA A 128 5.66 22.64 6.70
CA ALA A 128 4.61 22.14 7.58
C ALA A 128 3.21 22.50 7.04
N GLU A 129 3.02 23.71 6.53
CA GLU A 129 1.77 24.15 5.89
C GLU A 129 1.42 23.28 4.67
N GLU A 130 2.37 23.04 3.76
CA GLU A 130 2.15 22.24 2.56
C GLU A 130 1.86 20.76 2.88
N VAL A 131 2.57 20.19 3.87
CA VAL A 131 2.32 18.82 4.33
C VAL A 131 0.96 18.69 5.02
N ALA A 132 0.54 19.70 5.81
CA ALA A 132 -0.79 19.72 6.41
C ALA A 132 -1.88 19.80 5.33
N ALA A 133 -1.72 20.69 4.36
CA ALA A 133 -2.65 20.82 3.24
C ALA A 133 -2.73 19.52 2.42
N LEU A 134 -1.61 18.82 2.22
CA LEU A 134 -1.58 17.50 1.60
C LEU A 134 -2.41 16.49 2.40
N ALA A 135 -2.19 16.39 3.71
CA ALA A 135 -2.94 15.46 4.56
C ALA A 135 -4.45 15.73 4.53
N ASP A 136 -4.87 17.00 4.54
CA ASP A 136 -6.28 17.37 4.48
C ASP A 136 -6.92 17.02 3.15
N ARG A 137 -6.23 17.22 2.01
CA ARG A 137 -6.72 16.77 0.70
C ARG A 137 -6.97 15.26 0.67
N TYR A 138 -6.02 14.47 1.17
CA TYR A 138 -6.17 13.01 1.20
C TYR A 138 -7.28 12.55 2.13
N ARG A 139 -7.46 13.21 3.29
CA ARG A 139 -8.57 12.95 4.20
C ARG A 139 -9.90 13.24 3.52
N ALA A 140 -10.05 14.40 2.89
CA ALA A 140 -11.28 14.77 2.17
C ALA A 140 -11.62 13.75 1.06
N HIS A 141 -10.63 13.30 0.29
CA HIS A 141 -10.84 12.26 -0.72
C HIS A 141 -11.24 10.91 -0.11
N ALA A 142 -10.62 10.52 1.02
CA ALA A 142 -10.99 9.30 1.71
C ALA A 142 -12.43 9.36 2.23
N ASP A 143 -12.82 10.46 2.86
CA ASP A 143 -14.16 10.71 3.37
C ASP A 143 -15.19 10.68 2.24
N GLN A 144 -14.89 11.29 1.09
CA GLN A 144 -15.75 11.26 -0.09
C GLN A 144 -15.98 9.83 -0.60
N ARG A 145 -14.91 9.03 -0.71
CA ARG A 145 -15.04 7.63 -1.15
C ARG A 145 -15.80 6.77 -0.14
N MET A 146 -15.56 6.98 1.15
CA MET A 146 -16.30 6.30 2.22
C MET A 146 -17.79 6.65 2.17
N ALA A 147 -18.13 7.93 2.01
CA ALA A 147 -19.51 8.37 1.87
C ALA A 147 -20.18 7.79 0.62
N ALA A 148 -19.48 7.77 -0.52
CA ALA A 148 -19.99 7.17 -1.76
C ALA A 148 -20.25 5.66 -1.60
N PHE A 149 -19.31 4.95 -0.97
CA PHE A 149 -19.47 3.52 -0.69
C PHE A 149 -20.61 3.23 0.30
N ALA A 150 -20.75 4.04 1.36
CA ALA A 150 -21.85 3.93 2.30
C ALA A 150 -23.20 4.21 1.62
N ALA A 151 -23.27 5.21 0.73
CA ALA A 151 -24.46 5.50 -0.06
C ALA A 151 -24.80 4.34 -1.02
N GLN A 152 -23.79 3.72 -1.64
CA GLN A 152 -23.99 2.54 -2.47
C GLN A 152 -24.58 1.38 -1.66
N GLN A 153 -24.02 1.09 -0.48
CA GLN A 153 -24.56 0.05 0.42
C GLN A 153 -25.97 0.36 0.89
N ALA A 154 -26.26 1.62 1.24
CA ALA A 154 -27.60 2.05 1.64
C ALA A 154 -28.65 1.78 0.55
N ASN A 155 -28.26 1.90 -0.71
CA ASN A 155 -29.13 1.72 -1.87
C ASN A 155 -29.11 0.30 -2.44
N ASP A 156 -28.28 -0.63 -1.91
CA ASP A 156 -28.22 -2.02 -2.35
C ASP A 156 -29.25 -2.88 -1.60
N PRO A 157 -30.35 -3.34 -2.24
CA PRO A 157 -31.38 -4.13 -1.57
C PRO A 157 -30.86 -5.48 -1.04
N ARG A 158 -29.85 -6.07 -1.69
CA ARG A 158 -29.25 -7.34 -1.27
C ARG A 158 -28.40 -7.15 -0.01
N PHE A 159 -27.69 -6.03 0.08
CA PHE A 159 -26.99 -5.64 1.29
C PHE A 159 -27.97 -5.36 2.44
N GLN A 160 -29.06 -4.61 2.19
CA GLN A 160 -30.07 -4.32 3.21
C GLN A 160 -30.71 -5.60 3.77
N SER A 161 -31.10 -6.53 2.89
CA SER A 161 -31.68 -7.80 3.32
C SER A 161 -30.69 -8.65 4.12
N TYR A 162 -29.43 -8.74 3.67
CA TYR A 162 -28.35 -9.40 4.41
C TYR A 162 -28.16 -8.80 5.81
N LYS A 163 -28.08 -7.48 5.94
CA LYS A 163 -27.90 -6.82 7.25
C LYS A 163 -29.08 -7.06 8.20
N ALA A 164 -30.31 -7.12 7.68
CA ALA A 164 -31.47 -7.50 8.47
C ALA A 164 -31.39 -8.95 8.96
N ARG A 165 -30.95 -9.89 8.10
CA ARG A 165 -30.73 -11.29 8.50
C ARG A 165 -29.60 -11.44 9.51
N GLU A 166 -28.49 -10.74 9.33
CA GLU A 166 -27.36 -10.73 10.27
C GLU A 166 -27.81 -10.29 11.67
N ALA A 167 -28.58 -9.20 11.77
CA ALA A 167 -29.11 -8.73 13.04
C ALA A 167 -30.04 -9.76 13.70
N GLN A 168 -30.89 -10.43 12.91
CA GLN A 168 -31.77 -11.48 13.41
C GLN A 168 -30.96 -12.69 13.91
N VAL A 169 -29.94 -13.14 13.19
CA VAL A 169 -29.08 -14.26 13.61
C VAL A 169 -28.34 -13.93 14.91
N VAL A 170 -27.80 -12.71 15.04
CA VAL A 170 -27.16 -12.27 16.29
C VAL A 170 -28.17 -12.35 17.44
N ALA A 171 -29.39 -11.85 17.27
CA ALA A 171 -30.43 -11.91 18.29
C ALA A 171 -30.80 -13.36 18.66
N GLU A 172 -30.98 -14.23 17.67
CA GLU A 172 -31.28 -15.66 17.86
C GLU A 172 -30.18 -16.37 18.67
N VAL A 173 -28.91 -16.17 18.29
CA VAL A 173 -27.77 -16.82 18.96
C VAL A 173 -27.56 -16.30 20.37
N MET A 174 -27.75 -15.00 20.60
CA MET A 174 -27.62 -14.41 21.94
C MET A 174 -28.75 -14.83 22.87
N ALA A 175 -29.97 -15.00 22.35
CA ALA A 175 -31.12 -15.50 23.12
C ALA A 175 -31.09 -17.02 23.33
N SER A 176 -30.25 -17.75 22.61
CA SER A 176 -30.17 -19.21 22.71
C SER A 176 -29.56 -19.65 24.05
N THR A 177 -30.32 -20.46 24.77
CA THR A 177 -29.91 -21.12 26.03
C THR A 177 -29.03 -22.33 25.79
N THR A 178 -29.16 -22.99 24.64
CA THR A 178 -28.36 -24.17 24.26
C THR A 178 -27.71 -23.92 22.91
N ILE A 179 -26.42 -24.18 22.79
CA ILE A 179 -25.66 -24.09 21.53
C ILE A 179 -25.42 -25.50 21.00
N PRO A 180 -25.75 -25.78 19.72
CA PRO A 180 -25.62 -27.12 19.16
C PRO A 180 -24.16 -27.54 18.94
N ALA A 181 -23.95 -28.83 18.70
CA ALA A 181 -22.67 -29.42 18.28
C ALA A 181 -21.48 -29.17 19.22
N GLY A 182 -21.73 -28.88 20.50
CA GLY A 182 -20.67 -28.60 21.48
C GLY A 182 -19.89 -27.31 21.20
N LEU A 183 -20.40 -26.45 20.30
CA LEU A 183 -19.76 -25.19 19.96
C LEU A 183 -19.92 -24.18 21.11
N THR A 184 -18.92 -23.31 21.24
CA THR A 184 -19.12 -22.06 21.99
C THR A 184 -20.09 -21.16 21.23
N ARG A 185 -20.77 -20.26 21.95
CA ARG A 185 -21.70 -19.28 21.34
C ARG A 185 -21.04 -18.48 20.21
N ASP A 186 -19.80 -18.05 20.40
CA ASP A 186 -19.06 -17.26 19.39
C ASP A 186 -18.69 -18.07 18.15
N GLN A 187 -18.34 -19.34 18.32
CA GLN A 187 -18.12 -20.24 17.18
C GLN A 187 -19.42 -20.45 16.40
N TYR A 188 -20.52 -20.71 17.10
CA TYR A 188 -21.83 -20.89 16.47
C TYR A 188 -22.30 -19.61 15.77
N LEU A 189 -22.10 -18.44 16.39
CA LEU A 189 -22.40 -17.16 15.76
C LEU A 189 -21.60 -16.97 14.46
N ARG A 190 -20.29 -17.18 14.50
CA ARG A 190 -19.44 -17.07 13.30
C ARG A 190 -19.89 -18.00 12.19
N GLN A 191 -20.23 -19.25 12.52
CA GLN A 191 -20.76 -20.21 11.55
C GLN A 191 -22.06 -19.71 10.93
N ARG A 192 -23.04 -19.33 11.76
CA ARG A 192 -24.34 -18.84 11.27
C ARG A 192 -24.21 -17.59 10.42
N LEU A 193 -23.33 -16.65 10.79
CA LEU A 193 -23.05 -15.46 10.00
C LEU A 193 -22.38 -15.79 8.66
N GLN A 194 -21.51 -16.81 8.63
CA GLN A 194 -20.90 -17.29 7.40
C GLN A 194 -21.94 -17.91 6.45
N GLU A 195 -22.86 -18.73 6.97
CA GLU A 195 -23.96 -19.32 6.19
C GLU A 195 -24.87 -18.24 5.58
N GLU A 196 -25.20 -17.18 6.33
CA GLU A 196 -25.99 -16.07 5.80
C GLU A 196 -25.23 -15.26 4.73
N ARG A 197 -23.90 -15.11 4.86
CA ARG A 197 -23.07 -14.48 3.81
C ARG A 197 -23.08 -15.29 2.54
N GLU A 198 -22.96 -16.61 2.63
CA GLU A 198 -23.01 -17.51 1.48
C GLU A 198 -24.38 -17.46 0.81
N ARG A 199 -25.47 -17.47 1.59
CA ARG A 199 -26.83 -17.30 1.04
C ARG A 199 -27.01 -15.96 0.32
N ALA A 200 -26.42 -14.90 0.86
CA ALA A 200 -26.55 -13.57 0.27
C ALA A 200 -25.60 -13.33 -0.90
N TYR A 201 -24.41 -13.96 -0.92
CA TYR A 201 -23.34 -13.62 -1.87
C TYR A 201 -22.67 -14.76 -2.64
N ALA A 202 -23.12 -16.01 -2.49
CA ALA A 202 -22.66 -17.08 -3.38
C ALA A 202 -23.01 -16.77 -4.85
N PRO A 203 -22.10 -17.11 -5.79
CA PRO A 203 -22.29 -16.91 -7.22
C PRO A 203 -23.38 -17.81 -7.82
#